data_AF-A0A8J4Y2D2-F1
#
_entry.id   AF-A0A8J4Y2D2-F1
#
_cell.length_a   1.000
_cell.length_b   1.000
_cell.length_c   1.000
_cell.angle_alpha   90.00
_cell.angle_beta   90.00
_cell.angle_gamma   90.00
#
_symmetry.space_group_name_H-M   'P 1'
#
loop_
_entity.id
_entity.type
_entity.pdbx_description
1 polymer ?
#
loop_
_entity_poly.entity_id
_entity_poly.type
_entity_poly.pdbx_seq_one_letter_code
_entity_poly.pdbx_strand_id
1 'polypeptide(L)'
;MEKLHKKDFFENTVYTLKQDNKTVIYDLTNPPRLEGGHYVTATNFSYGYTFNFEEEFEVTSYTGWMSTNWWHSLIWTSFYVTFIFVGQRLMERRPKYELRRFLTAWNIFLAVFSTLGALRTTPEMWHLLYNYGLGFTVCISGKP
;
A
#
# COMPACT_ATOMS: atom_id res chain seq x y z
N MET A 1 -7.19 19.93 21.81
CA MET A 1 -6.68 19.97 20.43
C MET A 1 -5.67 21.10 20.34
N GLU A 2 -4.39 20.78 20.55
CA GLU A 2 -3.32 21.79 20.62
C GLU A 2 -2.54 21.80 19.31
N LYS A 3 -2.25 23.01 18.84
CA LYS A 3 -1.74 23.31 17.50
C LYS A 3 -0.36 22.67 17.28
N LEU A 4 -0.25 21.88 16.21
CA LEU A 4 1.00 21.38 15.68
C LEU A 4 1.90 22.56 15.29
N HIS A 5 3.04 22.66 15.96
CA HIS A 5 4.10 23.62 15.67
C HIS A 5 4.73 23.23 14.33
N LYS A 6 4.23 23.84 13.24
CA LYS A 6 4.78 23.72 11.88
C LYS A 6 6.19 24.30 11.87
N LYS A 7 7.20 23.43 11.88
CA LYS A 7 8.55 23.73 11.42
C LYS A 7 8.98 22.68 10.39
N ASP A 8 9.44 23.23 9.27
CA ASP A 8 10.01 22.63 8.07
C ASP A 8 9.10 21.72 7.23
N PHE A 9 8.68 22.30 6.10
CA PHE A 9 7.71 21.82 5.11
C PHE A 9 8.20 20.58 4.33
N PHE A 10 9.41 20.04 4.59
CA PHE A 10 9.99 18.97 3.76
C PHE A 10 10.84 17.88 4.45
N GLU A 11 11.02 17.86 5.79
CA GLU A 11 12.04 16.97 6.43
C GLU A 11 11.55 15.96 7.47
N ASN A 12 10.27 15.87 7.82
CA ASN A 12 9.87 15.06 9.00
C ASN A 12 9.31 13.67 8.62
N THR A 13 10.13 12.60 8.71
CA THR A 13 9.67 11.19 8.86
C THR A 13 9.38 10.81 10.31
N VAL A 14 9.65 11.74 11.23
CA VAL A 14 9.47 11.59 12.67
C VAL A 14 8.19 12.30 13.10
N TYR A 15 7.23 11.54 13.62
CA TYR A 15 5.92 12.03 14.06
C TYR A 15 5.84 11.97 15.58
N THR A 16 5.45 13.09 16.21
CA THR A 16 5.25 13.15 17.65
C THR A 16 3.76 13.14 17.94
N LEU A 17 3.29 12.06 18.59
CA LEU A 17 1.91 11.90 18.98
C LEU A 17 1.80 11.97 20.50
N LYS A 18 0.81 12.73 20.99
CA LYS A 18 0.52 12.84 22.41
C LYS A 18 -0.47 11.74 22.79
N GLN A 19 0.05 10.61 23.26
CA GLN A 19 -0.73 9.46 23.71
C GLN A 19 -0.72 9.43 25.25
N ASP A 20 -1.90 9.55 25.88
CA ASP A 20 -2.09 9.34 27.32
C ASP A 20 -1.14 10.17 28.22
N ASN A 21 -1.08 11.49 27.98
CA ASN A 21 -0.15 12.45 28.60
C ASN A 21 1.36 12.21 28.38
N LYS A 22 1.73 11.23 27.55
CA LYS A 22 3.10 10.98 27.09
C LYS A 22 3.26 11.40 25.64
N THR A 23 4.43 11.91 25.29
CA THR A 23 4.80 12.18 23.89
C THR A 23 5.56 10.97 23.36
N VAL A 24 5.00 10.25 22.40
CA VAL A 24 5.66 9.14 21.73
C VAL A 24 6.15 9.61 20.37
N ILE A 25 7.42 9.33 20.09
CA ILE A 25 8.11 9.69 18.86
C ILE A 25 8.14 8.46 17.96
N TYR A 26 7.53 8.55 16.79
CA TYR A 26 7.50 7.50 15.79
C TYR A 26 8.37 7.92 14.62
N ASP A 27 9.44 7.16 14.36
CA ASP A 27 10.30 7.36 13.21
C ASP A 27 10.00 6.28 12.16
N LEU A 28 9.40 6.71 11.04
CA LEU A 28 9.00 5.83 9.94
C LEU A 28 10.15 5.41 9.04
N THR A 29 11.36 5.90 9.30
CA THR A 29 12.58 5.42 8.65
C THR A 29 13.07 4.12 9.28
N ASN A 30 12.60 3.77 10.49
CA ASN A 30 13.01 2.52 11.12
C ASN A 30 12.39 1.31 10.41
N PRO A 31 13.20 0.31 10.03
CA PRO A 31 12.69 -0.94 9.49
C PRO A 31 11.89 -1.71 10.55
N PRO A 32 10.99 -2.62 10.14
CA PRO A 32 10.32 -3.52 11.07
C PRO A 32 11.36 -4.29 11.89
N ARG A 33 11.12 -4.39 13.19
CA ARG A 33 12.06 -4.95 14.17
C ARG A 33 11.46 -6.16 14.86
N LEU A 34 12.30 -7.14 15.17
CA LEU A 34 11.93 -8.31 15.96
C LEU A 34 12.04 -7.98 17.45
N GLU A 35 10.92 -7.89 18.15
CA GLU A 35 10.89 -7.77 19.61
C GLU A 35 10.15 -8.94 20.23
N GLY A 36 10.82 -9.70 21.11
CA GLY A 36 10.20 -10.82 21.82
C GLY A 36 9.66 -11.93 20.92
N GLY A 37 10.17 -12.06 19.68
CA GLY A 37 9.71 -13.04 18.69
C GLY A 37 8.58 -12.55 17.78
N HIS A 38 8.18 -11.28 17.86
CA HIS A 38 7.16 -10.68 17.01
C HIS A 38 7.74 -9.56 16.14
N TYR A 39 7.29 -9.48 14.88
CA TYR A 39 7.64 -8.37 13.98
C TYR A 39 6.77 -7.16 14.32
N VAL A 40 7.44 -6.08 14.73
CA VAL A 40 6.82 -4.81 15.12
C VAL A 40 7.12 -3.76 14.06
N THR A 41 6.08 -3.10 13.56
CA THR A 41 6.21 -2.01 12.57
C THR A 41 6.65 -0.70 13.23
N ALA A 42 7.01 0.29 12.40
CA ALA A 42 7.30 1.65 12.86
C ALA A 42 6.14 2.30 13.64
N THR A 43 4.92 1.80 13.51
CA THR A 43 3.71 2.30 14.21
C THR A 43 3.38 1.51 15.48
N ASN A 44 4.31 0.66 15.95
CA ASN A 44 4.18 -0.25 17.09
C ASN A 44 3.03 -1.27 16.94
N PHE A 45 2.71 -1.65 15.71
CA PHE A 45 1.79 -2.76 15.45
C PHE A 45 2.56 -4.08 15.38
N SER A 46 2.09 -5.09 16.10
CA SER A 46 2.74 -6.41 16.19
C SER A 46 2.00 -7.43 15.32
N TYR A 47 2.71 -8.02 14.36
CA TYR A 47 2.18 -9.11 13.54
C TYR A 47 2.30 -10.46 14.26
N GLY A 48 1.20 -11.21 14.31
CA GLY A 48 1.19 -12.57 14.86
C GLY A 48 1.85 -13.61 13.94
N TYR A 49 1.87 -13.33 12.63
CA TYR A 49 2.48 -14.19 11.61
C TYR A 49 2.88 -13.35 10.39
N THR A 50 4.15 -13.42 10.03
CA THR A 50 4.72 -12.83 8.81
C THR A 50 5.08 -13.94 7.84
N PHE A 51 4.88 -13.70 6.54
CA PHE A 51 5.32 -14.65 5.53
C PHE A 51 6.81 -14.49 5.22
N ASN A 52 7.49 -15.59 4.87
CA ASN A 52 8.91 -15.55 4.48
C ASN A 52 9.18 -14.57 3.31
N PHE A 53 8.24 -14.47 2.35
CA PHE A 53 8.40 -13.54 1.23
C PHE A 53 8.22 -12.07 1.64
N GLU A 54 7.53 -11.78 2.74
CA GLU A 54 7.41 -10.42 3.29
C GLU A 54 8.71 -10.01 3.99
N GLU A 55 9.41 -10.98 4.60
CA GLU A 55 10.70 -10.76 5.27
C GLU A 55 11.84 -10.54 4.28
N GLU A 56 11.86 -11.28 3.18
CA GLU A 56 12.88 -11.14 2.14
C GLU A 56 12.67 -9.89 1.24
N PHE A 57 11.57 -9.17 1.41
CA PHE A 57 11.21 -8.05 0.54
C PHE A 57 11.96 -6.75 0.92
N GLU A 58 12.94 -6.37 0.11
CA GLU A 58 13.72 -5.14 0.31
C GLU A 58 12.97 -3.88 -0.20
N VAL A 59 12.21 -3.25 0.69
CA VAL A 59 11.33 -2.10 0.37
C VAL A 59 12.08 -0.91 -0.29
N THR A 60 13.28 -0.57 0.19
CA THR A 60 14.07 0.59 -0.26
C THR A 60 14.52 0.45 -1.71
N SER A 61 14.98 -0.75 -2.10
CA SER A 61 15.42 -1.03 -3.47
C SER A 61 14.26 -0.93 -4.48
N TYR A 62 13.11 -1.53 -4.16
CA TYR A 62 11.95 -1.51 -5.06
C TYR A 62 11.32 -0.12 -5.18
N THR A 63 11.25 0.64 -4.08
CA THR A 63 10.71 2.01 -4.09
C THR A 63 11.61 2.97 -4.87
N GLY A 64 12.93 2.88 -4.71
CA GLY A 64 13.90 3.62 -5.52
C GLY A 64 13.82 3.28 -7.01
N TRP A 65 13.68 1.98 -7.33
CA TRP A 65 13.47 1.52 -8.70
C TRP A 65 12.19 2.08 -9.32
N MET A 66 11.07 2.04 -8.58
CA MET A 66 9.77 2.57 -9.00
C MET A 66 9.82 4.09 -9.26
N SER A 67 10.50 4.84 -8.38
CA SER A 67 10.69 6.29 -8.55
C SER A 67 11.49 6.65 -9.79
N THR A 68 12.45 5.81 -10.18
CA THR A 68 13.30 6.05 -11.36
C THR A 68 12.61 5.63 -12.65
N ASN A 69 11.82 4.55 -12.62
CA ASN A 69 11.22 3.91 -13.79
C ASN A 69 9.71 4.19 -13.94
N TRP A 70 9.20 5.26 -13.34
CA TRP A 70 7.77 5.63 -13.37
C TRP A 70 7.18 5.73 -14.79
N TRP A 71 8.01 6.07 -15.79
CA TRP A 71 7.59 6.19 -17.19
C TRP A 71 7.13 4.85 -17.79
N HIS A 72 7.61 3.71 -17.27
CA HIS A 72 7.18 2.39 -17.74
C HIS A 72 5.67 2.19 -17.60
N SER A 73 5.05 2.70 -16.53
CA SER A 73 3.60 2.63 -16.32
C SER A 73 2.82 3.34 -17.43
N LEU A 74 3.34 4.48 -17.93
CA LEU A 74 2.71 5.21 -19.03
C LEU A 74 2.81 4.45 -20.34
N ILE A 75 3.96 3.81 -20.61
CA ILE A 75 4.17 3.00 -21.81
C ILE A 75 3.17 1.83 -21.83
N TRP A 76 3.09 1.04 -20.76
CA TRP A 76 2.17 -0.10 -20.68
C TRP A 76 0.70 0.31 -20.76
N THR A 77 0.33 1.43 -20.14
CA THR A 77 -1.03 1.96 -20.21
C THR A 77 -1.39 2.39 -21.65
N SER A 78 -0.47 3.07 -22.34
CA SER A 78 -0.66 3.48 -23.73
C SER A 78 -0.83 2.27 -24.65
N PHE A 79 -0.02 1.22 -24.46
CA PHE A 79 -0.18 -0.04 -25.18
C PHE A 79 -1.55 -0.67 -24.92
N TYR A 80 -1.96 -0.79 -23.65
CA TYR A 80 -3.26 -1.36 -23.29
C TYR A 80 -4.44 -0.62 -23.96
N VAL A 81 -4.43 0.71 -23.93
CA VAL A 81 -5.45 1.54 -24.59
C VAL A 81 -5.44 1.33 -26.11
N THR A 82 -4.26 1.27 -26.72
CA THR A 82 -4.11 0.99 -28.16
C THR A 82 -4.69 -0.37 -28.52
N PHE A 83 -4.40 -1.41 -27.72
CA PHE A 83 -4.94 -2.75 -27.92
C PHE A 83 -6.47 -2.78 -27.82
N ILE A 84 -7.09 -1.99 -26.93
CA ILE A 84 -8.55 -1.88 -26.85
C ILE A 84 -9.12 -1.37 -28.17
N PHE A 85 -8.62 -0.26 -28.71
CA PHE A 85 -9.14 0.33 -29.95
C PHE A 85 -8.91 -0.58 -31.16
N VAL A 86 -7.73 -1.18 -31.27
CA VAL A 86 -7.42 -2.15 -32.34
C VAL A 86 -8.34 -3.37 -32.22
N GLY A 87 -8.53 -3.89 -31.00
CA GLY A 87 -9.42 -5.01 -30.72
C GLY A 87 -10.86 -4.72 -31.11
N GLN A 88 -11.38 -3.53 -30.79
CA GLN A 88 -12.72 -3.08 -31.19
C GLN A 88 -12.87 -3.08 -32.71
N ARG A 89 -11.92 -2.47 -33.44
CA ARG A 89 -11.95 -2.38 -34.90
C ARG A 89 -11.90 -3.74 -35.59
N LEU A 90 -11.15 -4.69 -35.01
CA LEU A 90 -11.04 -6.06 -35.50
C LEU A 90 -12.33 -6.88 -35.22
N MET A 91 -12.96 -6.65 -34.07
CA MET A 91 -14.19 -7.35 -33.69
C MET A 91 -15.45 -6.85 -34.42
N GLU A 92 -15.44 -5.67 -35.04
CA GLU A 92 -16.57 -5.17 -35.85
C GLU A 92 -17.05 -6.16 -36.93
N ARG A 93 -16.14 -6.98 -37.46
CA ARG A 93 -16.44 -7.97 -38.52
C ARG A 93 -16.59 -9.41 -38.01
N ARG A 94 -16.62 -9.62 -36.69
CA ARG A 94 -16.63 -10.97 -36.06
C ARG A 94 -17.81 -11.12 -35.10
N PRO A 95 -18.37 -12.34 -34.93
CA PRO A 95 -19.40 -12.59 -33.93
C PRO A 95 -18.83 -12.46 -32.51
N LYS A 96 -19.69 -12.05 -31.57
CA LYS A 96 -19.33 -11.91 -30.15
C LYS A 96 -18.83 -13.24 -29.56
N TYR A 97 -17.76 -13.17 -28.77
CA TYR A 97 -17.27 -14.30 -28.00
C TYR A 97 -18.06 -14.46 -26.70
N GLU A 98 -18.45 -15.68 -26.35
CA GLU A 98 -19.06 -15.98 -25.05
C GLU A 98 -17.99 -16.21 -23.97
N LEU A 99 -17.34 -15.13 -23.50
CA LEU A 99 -16.34 -15.21 -22.42
C LEU A 99 -16.94 -15.26 -21.01
N ARG A 100 -18.26 -15.44 -20.85
CA ARG A 100 -18.94 -15.29 -19.55
C ARG A 100 -18.32 -16.17 -18.47
N ARG A 101 -17.98 -17.42 -18.79
CA ARG A 101 -17.33 -18.35 -17.84
C ARG A 101 -15.93 -17.87 -17.44
N PHE A 102 -15.13 -17.42 -18.40
CA PHE A 102 -13.80 -16.89 -18.15
C PHE A 102 -13.84 -15.60 -17.34
N LEU A 103 -14.72 -14.65 -17.70
CA LEU A 103 -14.94 -13.42 -16.93
C LEU A 103 -15.40 -13.71 -15.50
N THR A 104 -16.26 -14.70 -15.31
CA THR A 104 -16.71 -15.09 -13.97
C THR A 104 -15.55 -15.64 -13.14
N ALA A 105 -14.74 -16.55 -13.72
CA ALA A 105 -13.55 -17.07 -13.06
C ALA A 105 -12.55 -15.96 -12.70
N TRP A 106 -12.33 -15.00 -13.60
CA TRP A 106 -11.48 -13.84 -13.36
C TRP A 106 -11.98 -12.96 -12.22
N ASN A 107 -13.29 -12.67 -12.18
CA ASN A 107 -13.88 -11.89 -11.10
C ASN A 107 -13.79 -12.61 -9.75
N ILE A 108 -13.97 -13.93 -9.71
CA ILE A 108 -13.79 -14.72 -8.48
C ILE A 108 -12.33 -14.64 -8.01
N PHE A 109 -11.37 -14.80 -8.93
CA PHE A 109 -9.95 -14.66 -8.60
C PHE A 109 -9.62 -13.28 -8.01
N LEU A 110 -10.08 -12.20 -8.65
CA LEU A 110 -9.89 -10.85 -8.15
C LEU A 110 -10.56 -10.63 -6.78
N ALA A 111 -11.76 -11.20 -6.56
CA ALA A 111 -12.46 -11.10 -5.28
C ALA A 111 -11.70 -11.80 -4.14
N VAL A 112 -11.17 -13.00 -4.41
CA VAL A 112 -10.33 -13.73 -3.44
C VAL A 112 -9.06 -12.95 -3.13
N PHE A 113 -8.36 -12.48 -4.16
CA PHE A 113 -7.14 -11.69 -3.99
C PHE A 113 -7.41 -10.41 -3.17
N SER A 114 -8.48 -9.68 -3.50
CA SER A 114 -8.88 -8.47 -2.78
C SER A 114 -9.23 -8.76 -1.32
N THR A 115 -9.94 -9.86 -1.05
CA THR A 115 -10.31 -10.25 0.32
C THR A 115 -9.07 -10.61 1.14
N LEU A 116 -8.12 -11.36 0.57
CA LEU A 116 -6.86 -11.69 1.26
C LEU A 116 -6.03 -10.45 1.58
N GLY A 117 -5.92 -9.51 0.63
CA GLY A 117 -5.25 -8.23 0.85
C GLY A 117 -5.93 -7.43 1.96
N ALA A 118 -7.26 -7.31 1.93
CA ALA A 118 -8.02 -6.61 2.95
C ALA A 118 -7.85 -7.24 4.34
N LEU A 119 -7.94 -8.57 4.46
CA LEU A 119 -7.75 -9.26 5.74
C LEU A 119 -6.36 -9.00 6.35
N ARG A 120 -5.34 -8.77 5.52
CA ARG A 120 -3.97 -8.46 5.98
C ARG A 120 -3.74 -7.00 6.32
N THR A 121 -4.25 -6.06 5.52
CA THR A 121 -4.01 -4.62 5.74
C THR A 121 -5.01 -3.98 6.72
N THR A 122 -6.22 -4.54 6.85
CA THR A 122 -7.27 -4.01 7.74
C THR A 122 -6.86 -3.95 9.22
N PRO A 123 -6.24 -4.96 9.85
CA PRO A 123 -5.93 -4.88 11.28
C PRO A 123 -4.91 -3.77 11.59
N GLU A 124 -3.91 -3.57 10.72
CA GLU A 124 -2.98 -2.45 10.84
C GLU A 124 -3.70 -1.12 10.66
N MET A 125 -4.49 -0.97 9.59
CA MET A 125 -5.24 0.27 9.34
C MET A 125 -6.22 0.60 10.49
N TRP A 126 -6.90 -0.41 11.04
CA TRP A 126 -7.80 -0.24 12.17
C TRP A 126 -7.05 0.19 13.44
N HIS A 127 -5.89 -0.42 13.70
CA HIS A 127 -5.03 0.00 14.80
C HIS A 127 -4.59 1.46 14.65
N LEU A 128 -4.19 1.87 13.44
CA LEU A 128 -3.79 3.25 13.18
C LEU A 128 -4.95 4.22 13.40
N LEU A 129 -6.12 3.87 12.87
CA LEU A 129 -7.31 4.71 12.95
C LEU A 129 -7.79 4.89 14.38
N TYR A 130 -7.83 3.81 15.17
CA TYR A 130 -8.33 3.83 16.54
C TYR A 130 -7.37 4.56 17.49
N ASN A 131 -6.06 4.37 17.34
CA ASN A 131 -5.07 4.94 18.26
C ASN A 131 -4.62 6.35 17.87
N TYR A 132 -4.58 6.68 16.58
CA TYR A 132 -3.97 7.92 16.09
C TYR A 132 -4.93 8.83 15.30
N GLY A 133 -6.10 8.31 14.92
CA GLY A 133 -7.14 9.06 14.22
C GLY A 133 -6.87 9.25 12.71
N LEU A 134 -7.92 9.68 12.00
CA LEU A 134 -7.92 9.80 10.53
C LEU A 134 -6.82 10.72 9.99
N GLY A 135 -6.55 11.83 10.68
CA GLY A 135 -5.55 12.81 10.23
C GLY A 135 -4.14 12.20 10.16
N PHE A 136 -3.78 11.36 11.13
CA PHE A 136 -2.51 10.67 11.10
C PHE A 136 -2.48 9.59 10.00
N THR A 137 -3.51 8.75 9.92
CA THR A 137 -3.57 7.65 8.94
C THR A 137 -3.54 8.13 7.48
N VAL A 138 -4.10 9.29 7.17
CA VAL A 138 -4.18 9.82 5.79
C VAL A 138 -2.97 10.70 5.44
N CYS A 139 -2.41 11.45 6.39
CA CYS A 139 -1.34 12.40 6.12
C CYS A 139 0.07 11.83 6.36
N ILE A 140 0.18 10.57 6.79
CA ILE A 140 1.46 9.88 6.92
C ILE A 140 2.04 9.59 5.53
N SER A 141 3.08 10.34 5.17
CA SER A 141 3.88 10.07 3.97
C SER A 141 5.24 9.55 4.43
N GLY A 142 5.47 8.25 4.28
CA GLY A 142 6.83 7.72 4.34
C GLY A 142 7.60 8.24 3.13
N LYS A 143 8.71 8.94 3.35
CA LYS A 143 9.74 9.02 2.31
C LYS A 143 10.45 7.65 2.25
N PRO A 144 10.83 7.18 1.06
CA PRO A 144 11.72 6.02 0.96
C PRO A 144 13.06 6.29 1.64
#